data_AF-A0A7X7MMG7-F1
#
_entry.id   AF-A0A7X7MMG7-F1
#
_cell.length_a   1.000
_cell.length_b   1.000
_cell.length_c   1.000
_cell.angle_alpha   90.00
_cell.angle_beta   90.00
_cell.angle_gamma   90.00
#
_symmetry.space_group_name_H-M   'P 1'
#
loop_
_entity.id
_entity.type
_entity.pdbx_description
1 polymer ?
#
loop_
_entity_poly.entity_id
_entity_poly.type
_entity_poly.pdbx_seq_one_letter_code
_entity_poly.pdbx_strand_id
1 'polypeptide(L)'
;SRTRVAVGLMTAAKLLSAVEPVIRYHRGRYRGAAGIEAGTPRYDQGIQMKEDATQRLADVWATGEAATSLGFETARAFDALTPVETQVLGEFAAQGLSGRALMKALRKPQADAIELLGQLGKPEAERDSARIAALQADPLVQYVWQSALCNVLCPATKLWDTGHGANMLREAVSLMGGYGITEDCPGFLFYKWTDAQLEATYEGPEVVQRRQISVTMNNEVFLAQVAQWIAELRRQAAAGAGNGLDTLADGFALWRWTLGFIQSAKDAEGRPLSQSQRHGVLFPMADAISWLLAARSFVADIRELAAKGPEHPVVGPEIDGYVNTFTDLAHMQIARAVGEAGRICAELVYGYGAASAEQAVEFQALRAKADAALAGARLAKDRASRALAQVMIPEALDYPQ
;
A
#
# COMPACT_ATOMS: atom_id res chain seq x y z
N SER A 1 1.84 18.20 -5.94
CA SER A 1 1.44 18.06 -7.35
C SER A 1 0.65 16.78 -7.51
N ARG A 2 -0.53 16.82 -8.13
CA ARG A 2 -1.39 15.64 -8.35
C ARG A 2 -0.80 14.67 -9.41
N THR A 3 0.10 15.16 -10.26
CA THR A 3 0.85 14.38 -11.27
C THR A 3 1.58 13.16 -10.69
N ARG A 4 2.00 13.23 -9.44
CA ARG A 4 2.66 12.14 -8.70
C ARG A 4 1.86 10.85 -8.66
N VAL A 5 0.53 10.95 -8.65
CA VAL A 5 -0.37 9.78 -8.64
C VAL A 5 -0.28 9.04 -9.97
N ALA A 6 -0.31 9.77 -11.08
CA ALA A 6 -0.16 9.19 -12.41
C ALA A 6 1.19 8.49 -12.55
N VAL A 7 2.28 9.08 -12.04
CA VAL A 7 3.60 8.45 -12.06
C VAL A 7 3.64 7.13 -11.29
N GLY A 8 3.04 7.07 -10.10
CA GLY A 8 2.93 5.80 -9.36
C GLY A 8 2.14 4.74 -10.12
N LEU A 9 1.00 5.13 -10.70
CA LEU A 9 0.17 4.24 -11.52
C LEU A 9 0.88 3.74 -12.79
N MET A 10 1.79 4.51 -13.38
CA MET A 10 2.61 4.05 -14.50
C MET A 10 3.48 2.85 -14.10
N THR A 11 4.15 2.91 -12.94
CA THR A 11 4.94 1.78 -12.43
C THR A 11 4.04 0.60 -12.04
N ALA A 12 2.88 0.86 -11.43
CA ALA A 12 1.91 -0.17 -11.09
C ALA A 12 1.42 -0.95 -12.34
N ALA A 13 1.10 -0.23 -13.42
CA ALA A 13 0.70 -0.83 -14.69
C ALA A 13 1.81 -1.68 -15.32
N LYS A 14 3.08 -1.27 -15.17
CA LYS A 14 4.23 -2.07 -15.61
C LYS A 14 4.36 -3.38 -14.84
N LEU A 15 4.13 -3.37 -13.52
CA LEU A 15 4.14 -4.57 -12.69
C LEU A 15 3.04 -5.56 -13.10
N LEU A 16 1.79 -5.07 -13.22
CA LEU A 16 0.66 -5.92 -13.60
C LEU A 16 0.87 -6.52 -15.00
N SER A 17 1.29 -5.69 -15.97
CA SER A 17 1.57 -6.15 -17.33
C SER A 17 2.85 -6.98 -17.46
N ALA A 18 3.62 -7.17 -16.38
CA ALA A 18 4.78 -8.07 -16.38
C ALA A 18 4.40 -9.52 -16.10
N VAL A 19 3.23 -9.78 -15.50
CA VAL A 19 2.81 -11.11 -15.06
C VAL A 19 2.63 -12.07 -16.24
N GLU A 20 1.81 -11.69 -17.22
CA GLU A 20 1.49 -12.52 -18.38
C GLU A 20 2.73 -12.91 -19.23
N PRO A 21 3.64 -11.99 -19.61
CA PRO A 21 4.87 -12.34 -20.33
C PRO A 21 5.74 -13.37 -19.61
N VAL A 22 5.85 -13.27 -18.28
CA VAL A 22 6.62 -14.24 -17.48
C VAL A 22 5.96 -15.62 -17.53
N ILE A 23 4.64 -15.70 -17.38
CA ILE A 23 3.91 -16.97 -17.49
C ILE A 23 4.12 -17.60 -18.88
N ARG A 24 3.95 -16.82 -19.96
CA ARG A 24 4.14 -17.31 -21.33
C ARG A 24 5.55 -17.85 -21.54
N TYR A 25 6.57 -17.10 -21.13
CA TYR A 25 7.96 -17.53 -21.24
C TYR A 25 8.24 -18.80 -20.44
N HIS A 26 7.72 -18.88 -19.20
CA HIS A 26 7.91 -20.05 -18.34
C HIS A 26 7.31 -21.32 -18.95
N ARG A 27 6.07 -21.25 -19.48
CA ARG A 27 5.39 -22.38 -20.14
C ARG A 27 6.07 -22.79 -21.44
N GLY A 28 6.60 -21.83 -22.21
CA GLY A 28 7.26 -22.09 -23.48
C GLY A 28 8.70 -22.59 -23.36
N ARG A 29 9.36 -22.40 -22.21
CA ARG A 29 10.82 -22.50 -22.09
C ARG A 29 11.45 -23.79 -22.61
N TYR A 30 10.78 -24.93 -22.39
CA TYR A 30 11.30 -26.26 -22.72
C TYR A 30 10.66 -26.89 -23.96
N ARG A 31 9.72 -26.19 -24.62
CA ARG A 31 9.09 -26.71 -25.84
C ARG A 31 10.14 -26.84 -26.94
N GLY A 32 10.09 -27.94 -27.69
CA GLY A 32 11.07 -28.26 -28.72
C GLY A 32 12.37 -28.90 -28.23
N ALA A 33 12.55 -29.09 -26.92
CA ALA A 33 13.65 -29.90 -26.39
C ALA A 33 13.39 -31.40 -26.60
N ALA A 34 14.46 -32.17 -26.85
CA ALA A 34 14.36 -33.61 -27.05
C ALA A 34 13.68 -34.30 -25.84
N GLY A 35 12.67 -35.14 -26.11
CA GLY A 35 11.91 -35.87 -25.09
C GLY A 35 10.86 -35.03 -24.32
N ILE A 36 10.55 -33.81 -24.77
CA ILE A 36 9.50 -32.96 -24.19
C ILE A 36 8.30 -32.91 -25.16
N GLU A 37 7.25 -33.66 -24.83
CA GLU A 37 6.06 -33.84 -25.65
C GLU A 37 4.82 -33.17 -25.02
N ALA A 38 3.86 -32.80 -25.87
CA ALA A 38 2.60 -32.19 -25.42
C ALA A 38 1.85 -33.10 -24.44
N GLY A 39 1.25 -32.51 -23.40
CA GLY A 39 0.57 -33.24 -22.32
C GLY A 39 1.49 -33.72 -21.20
N THR A 40 2.81 -33.46 -21.29
CA THR A 40 3.71 -33.64 -20.14
C THR A 40 3.76 -32.37 -19.30
N PRO A 41 3.87 -32.46 -17.94
CA PRO A 41 3.99 -31.27 -17.10
C PRO A 41 5.13 -30.32 -17.52
N ARG A 42 6.22 -30.89 -18.05
CA ARG A 42 7.39 -30.12 -18.51
C ARG A 42 7.15 -29.37 -19.81
N TYR A 43 6.24 -29.85 -20.67
CA TYR A 43 5.79 -29.12 -21.85
C TYR A 43 4.72 -28.07 -21.50
N ASP A 44 3.80 -28.41 -20.61
CA ASP A 44 2.62 -27.59 -20.32
C ASP A 44 2.93 -26.44 -19.35
N GLN A 45 3.67 -26.72 -18.27
CA GLN A 45 3.97 -25.75 -17.20
C GLN A 45 5.40 -25.19 -17.30
N GLY A 46 6.32 -25.91 -17.95
CA GLY A 46 7.70 -25.49 -18.13
C GLY A 46 8.40 -25.13 -16.81
N ILE A 47 8.88 -23.89 -16.68
CA ILE A 47 9.52 -23.40 -15.44
C ILE A 47 8.50 -23.35 -14.28
N GLN A 48 7.20 -23.14 -14.53
CA GLN A 48 6.18 -23.03 -13.48
C GLN A 48 5.97 -24.33 -12.68
N MET A 49 6.56 -25.45 -13.11
CA MET A 49 6.67 -26.67 -12.28
C MET A 49 7.49 -26.45 -11.00
N LYS A 50 8.29 -25.37 -10.94
CA LYS A 50 9.13 -25.04 -9.80
C LYS A 50 8.43 -24.00 -8.94
N GLU A 51 8.30 -24.33 -7.66
CA GLU A 51 7.67 -23.49 -6.65
C GLU A 51 8.25 -22.07 -6.63
N ASP A 52 9.59 -21.95 -6.63
CA ASP A 52 10.32 -20.67 -6.66
C ASP A 52 9.77 -19.70 -7.72
N ALA A 53 9.60 -20.18 -8.96
CA ALA A 53 9.16 -19.36 -10.08
C ALA A 53 7.74 -18.81 -9.87
N THR A 54 6.81 -19.68 -9.45
CA THR A 54 5.41 -19.30 -9.22
C THR A 54 5.25 -18.43 -7.97
N GLN A 55 6.03 -18.69 -6.92
CA GLN A 55 6.01 -17.91 -5.68
C GLN A 55 6.57 -16.51 -5.87
N ARG A 56 7.67 -16.35 -6.61
CA ARG A 56 8.26 -15.03 -6.91
C ARG A 56 7.40 -14.23 -7.86
N LEU A 57 6.77 -14.88 -8.84
CA LEU A 57 5.78 -14.24 -9.70
C LEU A 57 4.55 -13.75 -8.91
N ALA A 58 4.11 -14.52 -7.91
CA ALA A 58 3.05 -14.09 -7.00
C ALA A 58 3.42 -12.82 -6.22
N ASP A 59 4.69 -12.65 -5.83
CA ASP A 59 5.14 -11.41 -5.19
C ASP A 59 5.08 -10.21 -6.16
N VAL A 60 5.44 -10.40 -7.44
CA VAL A 60 5.31 -9.36 -8.48
C VAL A 60 3.85 -8.95 -8.65
N TRP A 61 2.95 -9.93 -8.75
CA TRP A 61 1.53 -9.67 -8.91
C TRP A 61 0.93 -8.96 -7.68
N ALA A 62 1.16 -9.49 -6.48
CA ALA A 62 0.69 -8.88 -5.23
C ALA A 62 1.17 -7.43 -5.07
N THR A 63 2.41 -7.13 -5.47
CA THR A 63 2.94 -5.76 -5.45
C THR A 63 2.23 -4.87 -6.46
N GLY A 64 1.98 -5.36 -7.68
CA GLY A 64 1.25 -4.64 -8.72
C GLY A 64 -0.19 -4.30 -8.31
N GLU A 65 -0.90 -5.24 -7.68
CA GLU A 65 -2.26 -5.01 -7.18
C GLU A 65 -2.28 -3.98 -6.06
N ALA A 66 -1.35 -4.05 -5.11
CA ALA A 66 -1.26 -3.09 -4.02
C ALA A 66 -0.87 -1.68 -4.49
N ALA A 67 0.04 -1.57 -5.46
CA ALA A 67 0.42 -0.29 -6.05
C ALA A 67 -0.77 0.34 -6.80
N THR A 68 -1.48 -0.48 -7.57
CA THR A 68 -2.68 -0.06 -8.31
C THR A 68 -3.77 0.41 -7.35
N SER A 69 -4.02 -0.34 -6.29
CA SER A 69 -5.00 0.00 -5.26
C SER A 69 -4.66 1.31 -4.55
N LEU A 70 -3.38 1.50 -4.18
CA LEU A 70 -2.91 2.74 -3.57
C LEU A 70 -3.05 3.94 -4.51
N GLY A 71 -2.64 3.79 -5.77
CA GLY A 71 -2.75 4.84 -6.77
C GLY A 71 -4.20 5.26 -7.05
N PHE A 72 -5.11 4.30 -7.21
CA PHE A 72 -6.52 4.59 -7.45
C PHE A 72 -7.24 5.11 -6.20
N GLU A 73 -6.92 4.63 -5.00
CA GLU A 73 -7.42 5.26 -3.77
C GLU A 73 -7.02 6.73 -3.70
N THR A 74 -5.75 7.03 -3.97
CA THR A 74 -5.25 8.41 -3.97
C THR A 74 -5.93 9.26 -5.05
N ALA A 75 -6.17 8.71 -6.24
CA ALA A 75 -6.89 9.40 -7.30
C ALA A 75 -8.32 9.75 -6.85
N ARG A 76 -9.07 8.78 -6.32
CA ARG A 76 -10.42 8.99 -5.77
C ARG A 76 -10.43 10.02 -4.64
N ALA A 77 -9.41 10.03 -3.78
CA ALA A 77 -9.28 11.01 -2.72
C ALA A 77 -9.11 12.43 -3.27
N PHE A 78 -8.36 12.62 -4.37
CA PHE A 78 -8.26 13.92 -5.03
C PHE A 78 -9.54 14.33 -5.77
N ASP A 79 -10.26 13.37 -6.36
CA ASP A 79 -11.56 13.65 -6.99
C ASP A 79 -12.57 14.16 -5.96
N ALA A 80 -12.57 13.59 -4.76
CA ALA A 80 -13.38 14.07 -3.63
C ALA A 80 -12.90 15.43 -3.10
N LEU A 81 -11.58 15.63 -2.96
CA LEU A 81 -11.00 16.83 -2.36
C LEU A 81 -11.15 18.06 -3.25
N THR A 82 -10.96 17.91 -4.57
CA THR A 82 -10.89 19.04 -5.51
C THR A 82 -12.08 20.01 -5.43
N PRO A 83 -13.35 19.57 -5.50
CA PRO A 83 -14.48 20.48 -5.38
C PRO A 83 -14.55 21.17 -4.01
N VAL A 84 -14.30 20.41 -2.93
CA VAL A 84 -14.32 20.92 -1.55
C VAL A 84 -13.21 21.95 -1.31
N GLU A 85 -11.99 21.65 -1.75
CA GLU A 85 -10.83 22.53 -1.70
C GLU A 85 -11.09 23.83 -2.47
N THR A 86 -11.65 23.74 -3.68
CA THR A 86 -11.98 24.92 -4.50
C THR A 86 -12.99 25.82 -3.79
N GLN A 87 -14.06 25.24 -3.23
CA GLN A 87 -15.06 25.97 -2.47
C GLN A 87 -14.43 26.68 -1.26
N VAL A 88 -13.76 25.91 -0.40
CA VAL A 88 -13.21 26.40 0.88
C VAL A 88 -12.13 27.46 0.66
N LEU A 89 -11.25 27.28 -0.31
CA LEU A 89 -10.23 28.29 -0.63
C LEU A 89 -10.85 29.57 -1.20
N GLY A 90 -11.94 29.46 -1.99
CA GLY A 90 -12.71 30.61 -2.45
C GLY A 90 -13.35 31.39 -1.30
N GLU A 91 -13.95 30.69 -0.33
CA GLU A 91 -14.52 31.30 0.87
C GLU A 91 -13.47 31.99 1.74
N PHE A 92 -12.30 31.36 1.93
CA PHE A 92 -11.19 31.96 2.66
C PHE A 92 -10.66 33.22 1.98
N ALA A 93 -10.53 33.20 0.65
CA ALA A 93 -10.12 34.36 -0.11
C ALA A 93 -11.14 35.51 0.01
N ALA A 94 -12.44 35.21 -0.11
CA ALA A 94 -13.51 36.19 0.05
C ALA A 94 -13.54 36.82 1.46
N GLN A 95 -13.19 36.06 2.49
CA GLN A 95 -13.12 36.52 3.88
C GLN A 95 -11.76 37.14 4.26
N GLY A 96 -10.80 37.17 3.34
CA GLY A 96 -9.43 37.67 3.61
C GLY A 96 -8.67 36.85 4.66
N LEU A 97 -9.05 35.58 4.86
CA LEU A 97 -8.44 34.71 5.87
C LEU A 97 -7.05 34.26 5.41
N SER A 98 -6.03 34.59 6.21
CA SER A 98 -4.65 34.18 5.96
C SER A 98 -3.87 33.99 7.27
N GLY A 99 -2.72 33.32 7.19
CA GLY A 99 -1.80 33.14 8.31
C GLY A 99 -2.47 32.63 9.60
N ARG A 100 -2.33 33.39 10.69
CA ARG A 100 -2.90 33.03 12.00
C ARG A 100 -4.43 32.98 12.01
N ALA A 101 -5.11 33.82 11.21
CA ALA A 101 -6.57 33.83 11.15
C ALA A 101 -7.11 32.54 10.52
N LEU A 102 -6.48 32.09 9.43
CA LEU A 102 -6.76 30.80 8.81
C LEU A 102 -6.53 29.63 9.78
N MET A 103 -5.38 29.62 10.47
CA MET A 103 -5.09 28.58 11.47
C MET A 103 -6.13 28.54 12.59
N LYS A 104 -6.65 29.69 13.02
CA LYS A 104 -7.73 29.77 14.01
C LYS A 104 -9.06 29.23 13.46
N ALA A 105 -9.39 29.58 12.21
CA ALA A 105 -10.61 29.14 11.54
C ALA A 105 -10.64 27.60 11.36
N LEU A 106 -9.49 26.96 11.13
CA LEU A 106 -9.40 25.52 10.92
C LEU A 106 -9.37 24.67 12.21
N ARG A 107 -9.17 25.25 13.40
CA ARG A 107 -9.07 24.45 14.65
C ARG A 107 -10.32 23.63 14.94
N LYS A 108 -11.49 24.27 14.84
CA LYS A 108 -12.78 23.60 15.12
C LYS A 108 -13.07 22.52 14.08
N PRO A 109 -12.96 22.79 12.76
CA PRO A 109 -13.04 21.76 11.72
C PRO A 109 -12.09 20.57 11.94
N GLN A 110 -10.85 20.82 12.39
CA GLN A 110 -9.90 19.74 12.70
C GLN A 110 -10.39 18.86 13.85
N ALA A 111 -10.87 19.45 14.94
CA ALA A 111 -11.44 18.70 16.06
C ALA A 111 -12.70 17.93 15.64
N ASP A 112 -13.56 18.53 14.81
CA ASP A 112 -14.75 17.91 14.24
C ASP A 112 -14.42 16.75 13.29
N ALA A 113 -13.36 16.86 12.50
CA ALA A 113 -12.87 15.76 11.66
C ALA A 113 -12.33 14.58 12.51
N ILE A 114 -11.62 14.87 13.59
CA ILE A 114 -11.17 13.85 14.55
C ILE A 114 -12.38 13.16 15.21
N GLU A 115 -13.41 13.93 15.59
CA GLU A 115 -14.65 13.38 16.12
C GLU A 115 -15.35 12.48 15.11
N LEU A 116 -15.47 12.92 13.85
CA LEU A 116 -16.04 12.13 12.76
C LEU A 116 -15.32 10.80 12.59
N LEU A 117 -13.99 10.83 12.52
CA LEU A 117 -13.16 9.63 12.40
C LEU A 117 -13.30 8.70 13.61
N GLY A 118 -13.42 9.28 14.81
CA GLY A 118 -13.75 8.53 16.03
C GLY A 118 -15.10 7.81 15.94
N GLN A 119 -16.14 8.47 15.43
CA GLN A 119 -17.45 7.86 15.21
C GLN A 119 -17.41 6.77 14.13
N LEU A 120 -16.74 7.00 13.00
CA LEU A 120 -16.53 5.99 11.95
C LEU A 120 -15.68 4.80 12.44
N GLY A 121 -14.90 5.02 13.50
CA GLY A 121 -14.14 4.00 14.20
C GLY A 121 -14.97 3.12 15.13
N LYS A 122 -16.25 3.39 15.37
CA LYS A 122 -17.12 2.58 16.22
C LYS A 122 -17.87 1.48 15.44
N PRO A 123 -18.32 0.40 16.10
CA PRO A 123 -19.32 -0.51 15.56
C PRO A 123 -20.58 0.25 15.13
N GLU A 124 -21.25 -0.19 14.06
CA GLU A 124 -22.39 0.53 13.46
C GLU A 124 -23.50 0.83 14.48
N ALA A 125 -23.78 -0.11 15.38
CA ALA A 125 -24.79 0.05 16.44
C ALA A 125 -24.46 1.12 17.49
N GLU A 126 -23.19 1.53 17.61
CA GLU A 126 -22.71 2.53 18.58
C GLU A 126 -22.47 3.90 17.95
N ARG A 127 -22.71 4.03 16.65
CA ARG A 127 -22.51 5.28 15.91
C ARG A 127 -23.67 6.24 16.16
N ASP A 128 -23.32 7.52 16.33
CA ASP A 128 -24.31 8.59 16.24
C ASP A 128 -24.48 9.00 14.77
N SER A 129 -25.43 8.36 14.08
CA SER A 129 -25.66 8.59 12.64
C SER A 129 -26.05 10.04 12.33
N ALA A 130 -26.77 10.72 13.24
CA ALA A 130 -27.15 12.11 13.05
C ALA A 130 -25.93 13.03 13.16
N ARG A 131 -25.05 12.78 14.14
CA ARG A 131 -23.80 13.53 14.29
C ARG A 131 -22.83 13.27 13.14
N ILE A 132 -22.71 12.03 12.68
CA ILE A 132 -21.91 11.69 11.49
C ILE A 132 -22.40 12.46 10.27
N ALA A 133 -23.70 12.43 9.98
CA ALA A 133 -24.27 13.13 8.83
C ALA A 133 -24.03 14.66 8.92
N ALA A 134 -24.18 15.24 10.12
CA ALA A 134 -23.91 16.67 10.34
C ALA A 134 -22.43 17.02 10.11
N LEU A 135 -21.51 16.20 10.59
CA LEU A 135 -20.06 16.39 10.39
C LEU A 135 -19.65 16.17 8.93
N GLN A 136 -20.28 15.22 8.23
CA GLN A 136 -20.01 14.95 6.82
C GLN A 136 -20.52 16.05 5.90
N ALA A 137 -21.62 16.72 6.28
CA ALA A 137 -22.18 17.83 5.52
C ALA A 137 -21.36 19.13 5.60
N ASP A 138 -20.43 19.25 6.55
CA ASP A 138 -19.59 20.44 6.73
C ASP A 138 -18.38 20.43 5.75
N PRO A 139 -18.30 21.37 4.78
CA PRO A 139 -17.21 21.43 3.82
C PRO A 139 -15.84 21.68 4.45
N LEU A 140 -15.76 22.39 5.58
CA LEU A 140 -14.49 22.62 6.28
C LEU A 140 -13.98 21.35 6.94
N VAL A 141 -14.87 20.54 7.50
CA VAL A 141 -14.54 19.21 8.06
C VAL A 141 -14.04 18.29 6.94
N GLN A 142 -14.74 18.26 5.81
CA GLN A 142 -14.31 17.51 4.64
C GLN A 142 -12.95 17.98 4.11
N TYR A 143 -12.73 19.29 4.00
CA TYR A 143 -11.47 19.86 3.55
C TYR A 143 -10.30 19.43 4.43
N VAL A 144 -10.38 19.62 5.75
CA VAL A 144 -9.25 19.29 6.64
C VAL A 144 -8.98 17.79 6.68
N TRP A 145 -10.03 16.96 6.62
CA TRP A 145 -9.89 15.51 6.57
C TRP A 145 -9.23 15.03 5.29
N GLN A 146 -9.81 15.37 4.14
CA GLN A 146 -9.35 14.89 2.85
C GLN A 146 -7.99 15.49 2.48
N SER A 147 -7.71 16.74 2.87
CA SER A 147 -6.39 17.36 2.71
C SER A 147 -5.33 16.66 3.56
N ALA A 148 -5.62 16.33 4.83
CA ALA A 148 -4.69 15.59 5.68
C ALA A 148 -4.35 14.22 5.08
N LEU A 149 -5.35 13.54 4.51
CA LEU A 149 -5.18 12.24 3.86
C LEU A 149 -4.35 12.36 2.57
N CYS A 150 -4.73 13.24 1.64
CA CYS A 150 -4.04 13.45 0.37
C CYS A 150 -2.57 13.87 0.56
N ASN A 151 -2.27 14.61 1.62
CA ASN A 151 -0.91 15.04 1.95
C ASN A 151 0.04 13.90 2.38
N VAL A 152 -0.50 12.71 2.66
CA VAL A 152 0.29 11.49 2.92
C VAL A 152 0.13 10.48 1.79
N LEU A 153 -1.08 10.22 1.31
CA LEU A 153 -1.34 9.25 0.24
C LEU A 153 -0.62 9.61 -1.06
N CYS A 154 -0.68 10.87 -1.50
CA CYS A 154 -0.04 11.31 -2.75
C CYS A 154 1.48 11.06 -2.80
N PRO A 155 2.28 11.51 -1.82
CA PRO A 155 3.69 11.17 -1.81
C PRO A 155 3.95 9.69 -1.52
N ALA A 156 3.09 8.97 -0.79
CA ALA A 156 3.24 7.54 -0.56
C ALA A 156 3.05 6.72 -1.84
N THR A 157 2.02 7.02 -2.65
CA THR A 157 1.81 6.44 -3.99
C THR A 157 3.07 6.61 -4.82
N LYS A 158 3.59 7.84 -4.94
CA LYS A 158 4.81 8.06 -5.72
C LYS A 158 6.00 7.31 -5.13
N LEU A 159 6.25 7.44 -3.83
CA LEU A 159 7.41 6.86 -3.17
C LEU A 159 7.44 5.34 -3.28
N TRP A 160 6.35 4.69 -2.92
CA TRP A 160 6.29 3.24 -2.82
C TRP A 160 6.14 2.59 -4.19
N ASP A 161 5.21 3.06 -5.03
CA ASP A 161 4.98 2.46 -6.35
C ASP A 161 6.22 2.58 -7.23
N THR A 162 6.89 3.73 -7.24
CA THR A 162 8.08 3.92 -8.11
C THR A 162 9.35 3.36 -7.49
N GLY A 163 9.55 3.48 -6.17
CA GLY A 163 10.75 2.98 -5.49
C GLY A 163 10.72 1.46 -5.30
N HIS A 164 9.73 0.96 -4.56
CA HIS A 164 9.59 -0.48 -4.35
C HIS A 164 9.14 -1.19 -5.64
N GLY A 165 8.25 -0.60 -6.43
CA GLY A 165 7.81 -1.21 -7.68
C GLY A 165 8.93 -1.36 -8.71
N ALA A 166 9.89 -0.43 -8.79
CA ALA A 166 11.10 -0.61 -9.61
C ALA A 166 11.94 -1.82 -9.16
N ASN A 167 12.06 -2.03 -7.85
CA ASN A 167 12.73 -3.22 -7.30
C ASN A 167 11.97 -4.51 -7.63
N MET A 168 10.63 -4.48 -7.63
CA MET A 168 9.84 -5.64 -8.02
C MET A 168 9.79 -5.88 -9.54
N LEU A 169 9.93 -4.85 -10.36
CA LEU A 169 10.15 -5.03 -11.80
C LEU A 169 11.47 -5.72 -12.10
N ARG A 170 12.51 -5.45 -11.31
CA ARG A 170 13.77 -6.21 -11.41
C ARG A 170 13.56 -7.70 -11.17
N GLU A 171 12.63 -8.06 -10.29
CA GLU A 171 12.27 -9.46 -10.06
C GLU A 171 11.53 -10.08 -11.25
N ALA A 172 10.61 -9.36 -11.89
CA ALA A 172 9.99 -9.81 -13.13
C ALA A 172 11.04 -10.05 -14.23
N VAL A 173 12.02 -9.16 -14.35
CA VAL A 173 13.17 -9.33 -15.26
C VAL A 173 13.98 -10.58 -14.92
N SER A 174 14.26 -10.81 -13.63
CA SER A 174 15.07 -11.95 -13.20
C SER A 174 14.37 -13.30 -13.44
N LEU A 175 13.03 -13.33 -13.41
CA LEU A 175 12.22 -14.50 -13.75
C LEU A 175 12.34 -14.92 -15.24
N MET A 176 12.86 -14.05 -16.11
CA MET A 176 13.19 -14.38 -17.50
C MET A 176 14.60 -15.00 -17.65
N GLY A 177 15.38 -15.04 -16.57
CA GLY A 177 16.79 -15.44 -16.59
C GLY A 177 17.66 -14.45 -17.37
N GLY A 178 18.70 -14.95 -18.05
CA GLY A 178 19.58 -14.11 -18.86
C GLY A 178 18.86 -13.37 -20.00
N TYR A 179 17.72 -13.88 -20.47
CA TYR A 179 16.91 -13.22 -21.49
C TYR A 179 16.23 -11.95 -20.97
N GLY A 180 16.08 -11.80 -19.66
CA GLY A 180 15.45 -10.63 -19.05
C GLY A 180 16.18 -9.31 -19.30
N ILE A 181 17.48 -9.37 -19.55
CA ILE A 181 18.33 -8.19 -19.74
C ILE A 181 18.59 -7.87 -21.22
N THR A 182 17.99 -8.62 -22.14
CA THR A 182 18.10 -8.33 -23.57
C THR A 182 16.98 -7.37 -24.00
N GLU A 183 17.26 -6.58 -25.03
CA GLU A 183 16.32 -5.59 -25.55
C GLU A 183 15.05 -6.23 -26.15
N ASP A 184 15.16 -7.46 -26.64
CA ASP A 184 14.05 -8.24 -27.21
C ASP A 184 13.30 -9.08 -26.15
N CYS A 185 13.51 -8.84 -24.86
CA CYS A 185 12.82 -9.54 -23.78
C CYS A 185 11.28 -9.44 -23.91
N PRO A 186 10.55 -10.58 -23.92
CA PRO A 186 9.09 -10.62 -24.05
C PRO A 186 8.37 -9.70 -23.06
N GLY A 187 7.32 -9.02 -23.54
CA GLY A 187 6.58 -8.07 -22.70
C GLY A 187 7.35 -6.81 -22.35
N PHE A 188 8.47 -6.55 -23.03
CA PHE A 188 9.32 -5.37 -22.86
C PHE A 188 9.84 -5.21 -21.42
N LEU A 189 10.08 -6.31 -20.69
CA LEU A 189 10.41 -6.24 -19.26
C LEU A 189 11.69 -5.46 -18.97
N PHE A 190 12.70 -5.57 -19.84
CA PHE A 190 13.92 -4.77 -19.74
C PHE A 190 13.63 -3.26 -19.80
N TYR A 191 12.83 -2.82 -20.77
CA TYR A 191 12.42 -1.42 -20.91
C TYR A 191 11.53 -0.97 -19.76
N LYS A 192 10.54 -1.78 -19.36
CA LYS A 192 9.67 -1.48 -18.21
C LYS A 192 10.49 -1.21 -16.93
N TRP A 193 11.47 -2.07 -16.64
CA TRP A 193 12.35 -1.90 -15.49
C TRP A 193 13.25 -0.66 -15.60
N THR A 194 13.79 -0.40 -16.79
CA THR A 194 14.65 0.76 -17.06
C THR A 194 13.87 2.07 -16.94
N ASP A 195 12.69 2.15 -17.54
CA ASP A 195 11.81 3.32 -17.47
C ASP A 195 11.33 3.59 -16.04
N ALA A 196 11.14 2.55 -15.23
CA ALA A 196 10.77 2.72 -13.82
C ALA A 196 11.85 3.44 -12.98
N GLN A 197 13.12 3.41 -13.41
CA GLN A 197 14.18 4.19 -12.75
C GLN A 197 13.97 5.70 -12.94
N LEU A 198 13.50 6.11 -14.12
CA LEU A 198 13.12 7.49 -14.40
C LEU A 198 11.94 7.91 -13.51
N GLU A 199 10.95 7.03 -13.37
CA GLU A 199 9.75 7.26 -12.55
C GLU A 199 10.06 7.49 -11.07
N ALA A 200 11.03 6.75 -10.54
CA ALA A 200 11.55 6.96 -9.20
C ALA A 200 12.22 8.33 -8.99
N THR A 201 12.59 9.02 -10.08
CA THR A 201 13.40 10.25 -10.04
C THR A 201 12.61 11.52 -10.35
N TYR A 202 11.88 11.57 -11.47
CA TYR A 202 11.12 12.77 -11.86
C TYR A 202 9.85 12.98 -11.01
N GLU A 203 9.19 14.13 -11.17
CA GLU A 203 8.01 14.54 -10.37
C GLU A 203 8.26 14.55 -8.84
N GLY A 204 9.54 14.73 -8.48
CA GLY A 204 10.06 14.75 -7.12
C GLY A 204 10.69 13.41 -6.75
N PRO A 205 12.03 13.32 -6.60
CA PRO A 205 12.70 12.07 -6.24
C PRO A 205 12.27 11.58 -4.86
N GLU A 206 12.57 10.33 -4.53
CA GLU A 206 12.13 9.69 -3.28
C GLU A 206 12.37 10.56 -2.03
N VAL A 207 13.53 11.22 -1.94
CA VAL A 207 13.87 12.15 -0.83
C VAL A 207 12.84 13.27 -0.66
N VAL A 208 12.28 13.80 -1.75
CA VAL A 208 11.25 14.85 -1.69
C VAL A 208 9.92 14.27 -1.21
N GLN A 209 9.58 13.04 -1.60
CA GLN A 209 8.35 12.39 -1.14
C GLN A 209 8.44 12.05 0.35
N ARG A 210 9.56 11.46 0.78
CA ARG A 210 9.86 11.20 2.20
C ARG A 210 9.83 12.48 3.01
N ARG A 211 10.37 13.59 2.46
CA ARG A 211 10.29 14.89 3.12
C ARG A 211 8.85 15.36 3.29
N GLN A 212 8.01 15.25 2.27
CA GLN A 212 6.60 15.62 2.40
C GLN A 212 5.87 14.78 3.44
N ILE A 213 6.00 13.45 3.38
CA ILE A 213 5.37 12.55 4.37
C ILE A 213 5.86 12.88 5.78
N SER A 214 7.16 13.11 5.98
CA SER A 214 7.73 13.39 7.29
C SER A 214 7.15 14.63 7.97
N VAL A 215 6.70 15.61 7.18
CA VAL A 215 6.08 16.83 7.72
C VAL A 215 4.57 16.71 7.88
N THR A 216 3.91 15.76 7.21
CA THR A 216 2.44 15.60 7.22
C THR A 216 1.96 14.41 8.06
N MET A 217 2.77 13.38 8.28
CA MET A 217 2.38 12.16 9.00
C MET A 217 2.04 12.39 10.48
N ASN A 218 2.46 13.52 11.05
CA ASN A 218 2.13 13.93 12.43
C ASN A 218 0.81 14.72 12.53
N ASN A 219 0.12 14.96 11.42
CA ASN A 219 -1.17 15.65 11.43
C ASN A 219 -2.19 14.85 12.25
N GLU A 220 -2.81 15.47 13.26
CA GLU A 220 -3.72 14.80 14.18
C GLU A 220 -4.94 14.18 13.49
N VAL A 221 -5.44 14.80 12.42
CA VAL A 221 -6.55 14.25 11.62
C VAL A 221 -6.10 13.00 10.86
N PHE A 222 -4.88 12.99 10.32
CA PHE A 222 -4.30 11.78 9.71
C PHE A 222 -4.07 10.68 10.75
N LEU A 223 -3.60 11.01 11.95
CA LEU A 223 -3.42 10.04 13.04
C LEU A 223 -4.76 9.48 13.53
N ALA A 224 -5.82 10.29 13.57
CA ALA A 224 -7.18 9.83 13.84
C ALA A 224 -7.69 8.89 12.72
N GLN A 225 -7.35 9.16 11.46
CA GLN A 225 -7.68 8.29 10.34
C GLN A 225 -6.96 6.94 10.42
N VAL A 226 -5.68 6.93 10.82
CA VAL A 226 -4.94 5.68 11.09
C VAL A 226 -5.59 4.91 12.24
N ALA A 227 -6.00 5.58 13.32
CA ALA A 227 -6.72 4.94 14.43
C ALA A 227 -8.05 4.33 13.97
N GLN A 228 -8.79 5.03 13.10
CA GLN A 228 -10.01 4.53 12.49
C GLN A 228 -9.74 3.27 11.64
N TRP A 229 -8.69 3.26 10.82
CA TRP A 229 -8.32 2.08 10.04
C TRP A 229 -7.93 0.89 10.92
N ILE A 230 -7.20 1.11 12.01
CA ILE A 230 -6.87 0.04 12.98
C ILE A 230 -8.15 -0.58 13.54
N ALA A 231 -9.12 0.24 13.96
CA ALA A 231 -10.37 -0.24 14.53
C ALA A 231 -11.22 -1.01 13.48
N GLU A 232 -11.24 -0.52 12.24
CA GLU A 232 -11.96 -1.12 11.13
C GLU A 232 -11.35 -2.46 10.70
N LEU A 233 -10.01 -2.54 10.60
CA LEU A 233 -9.29 -3.79 10.30
C LEU A 233 -9.53 -4.86 11.38
N ARG A 234 -9.46 -4.49 12.67
CA ARG A 234 -9.73 -5.42 13.79
C ARG A 234 -11.17 -5.94 13.79
N ARG A 235 -12.14 -5.09 13.48
CA ARG A 235 -13.53 -5.53 13.33
C ARG A 235 -13.69 -6.55 12.21
N GLN A 236 -13.06 -6.30 11.06
CA GLN A 236 -13.12 -7.21 9.92
C GLN A 236 -12.41 -8.54 10.21
N ALA A 237 -11.26 -8.49 10.88
CA ALA A 237 -10.55 -9.70 11.29
C ALA A 237 -11.39 -10.58 12.23
N ALA A 238 -12.19 -9.96 13.12
CA ALA A 238 -13.11 -10.69 13.98
C ALA A 238 -14.22 -11.44 13.21
N ALA A 239 -14.52 -11.05 11.97
CA ALA A 239 -15.52 -11.71 11.12
C ALA A 239 -14.98 -12.94 10.36
N GLY A 240 -13.66 -13.16 10.32
CA GLY A 240 -13.06 -14.31 9.64
C GLY A 240 -11.55 -14.43 9.89
N ALA A 241 -11.11 -15.62 10.31
CA ALA A 241 -9.70 -15.90 10.59
C ALA A 241 -8.88 -16.11 9.29
N GLY A 242 -7.57 -15.81 9.36
CA GLY A 242 -6.59 -16.24 8.35
C GLY A 242 -6.43 -15.33 7.11
N ASN A 243 -6.94 -14.11 7.15
CA ASN A 243 -6.84 -13.11 6.07
C ASN A 243 -5.77 -12.03 6.30
N GLY A 244 -5.02 -12.09 7.40
CA GLY A 244 -3.95 -11.13 7.72
C GLY A 244 -4.40 -9.75 8.20
N LEU A 245 -5.70 -9.49 8.36
CA LEU A 245 -6.18 -8.14 8.69
C LEU A 245 -5.76 -7.65 10.08
N ASP A 246 -5.72 -8.55 11.07
CA ASP A 246 -5.17 -8.25 12.40
C ASP A 246 -3.68 -7.89 12.33
N THR A 247 -2.93 -8.57 11.46
CA THR A 247 -1.51 -8.30 11.20
C THR A 247 -1.30 -6.89 10.70
N LEU A 248 -2.13 -6.47 9.72
CA LEU A 248 -2.07 -5.11 9.19
C LEU A 248 -2.45 -4.07 10.26
N ALA A 249 -3.48 -4.35 11.06
CA ALA A 249 -3.88 -3.47 12.16
C ALA A 249 -2.76 -3.31 13.20
N ASP A 250 -2.06 -4.39 13.53
CA ASP A 250 -0.93 -4.36 14.46
C ASP A 250 0.32 -3.71 13.86
N GLY A 251 0.53 -3.81 12.54
CA GLY A 251 1.53 -3.02 11.82
C GLY A 251 1.30 -1.51 11.93
N PHE A 252 0.06 -1.04 11.73
CA PHE A 252 -0.29 0.36 11.96
C PHE A 252 -0.17 0.76 13.43
N ALA A 253 -0.51 -0.11 14.37
CA ALA A 253 -0.36 0.16 15.80
C ALA A 253 1.12 0.30 16.19
N LEU A 254 1.99 -0.59 15.69
CA LEU A 254 3.44 -0.53 15.86
C LEU A 254 4.00 0.77 15.30
N TRP A 255 3.64 1.11 14.05
CA TRP A 255 4.04 2.37 13.42
C TRP A 255 3.61 3.59 14.26
N ARG A 256 2.35 3.63 14.68
CA ARG A 256 1.81 4.77 15.46
C ARG A 256 2.51 4.91 16.82
N TRP A 257 2.80 3.79 17.49
CA TRP A 257 3.57 3.79 18.72
C TRP A 257 4.99 4.33 18.49
N THR A 258 5.69 3.83 17.47
CA THR A 258 7.04 4.29 17.13
C THR A 258 7.07 5.78 16.79
N LEU A 259 6.02 6.30 16.16
CA LEU A 259 5.92 7.73 15.86
C LEU A 259 5.84 8.56 17.16
N GLY A 260 5.00 8.14 18.11
CA GLY A 260 4.89 8.78 19.42
C GLY A 260 6.19 8.71 20.23
N PHE A 261 6.89 7.57 20.16
CA PHE A 261 8.22 7.44 20.71
C PHE A 261 9.19 8.47 20.11
N ILE A 262 9.31 8.53 18.78
CA ILE A 262 10.19 9.47 18.07
C ILE A 262 9.88 10.94 18.42
N GLN A 263 8.61 11.30 18.57
CA GLN A 263 8.20 12.66 18.92
C GLN A 263 8.75 13.13 20.27
N SER A 264 8.89 12.22 21.23
CA SER A 264 9.27 12.51 22.62
C SER A 264 10.74 12.19 22.94
N ALA A 265 11.34 11.26 22.22
CA ALA A 265 12.65 10.70 22.54
C ALA A 265 13.84 11.56 22.09
N LYS A 266 14.96 11.38 22.79
CA LYS A 266 16.28 11.94 22.48
C LYS A 266 17.28 10.80 22.39
N ASP A 267 18.25 10.90 21.49
CA ASP A 267 19.34 9.93 21.40
C ASP A 267 20.27 9.98 22.62
N ALA A 268 21.24 9.07 22.66
CA ALA A 268 22.25 8.99 23.72
C ALA A 268 23.06 10.29 23.90
N GLU A 269 23.15 11.14 22.87
CA GLU A 269 23.79 12.46 22.95
C GLU A 269 22.81 13.60 23.31
N GLY A 270 21.58 13.27 23.68
CA GLY A 270 20.56 14.23 24.09
C GLY A 270 19.89 14.99 22.94
N ARG A 271 20.10 14.56 21.68
CA ARG A 271 19.54 15.22 20.50
C ARG A 271 18.14 14.66 20.18
N PRO A 272 17.10 15.50 20.02
CA PRO A 272 15.74 15.03 19.76
C PRO A 272 15.62 14.23 18.46
N LEU A 273 14.97 13.06 18.49
CA LEU A 273 14.78 12.22 17.29
C LEU A 273 13.84 12.87 16.27
N SER A 274 12.85 13.63 16.74
CA SER A 274 11.83 14.32 15.93
C SER A 274 12.31 15.57 15.20
N GLN A 275 13.58 15.96 15.34
CA GLN A 275 14.11 17.15 14.70
C GLN A 275 13.97 17.05 13.17
N SER A 276 13.40 18.08 12.52
CA SER A 276 13.08 18.05 11.08
C SER A 276 14.28 17.74 10.16
N GLN A 277 15.52 18.00 10.60
CA GLN A 277 16.74 17.70 9.83
C GLN A 277 17.30 16.30 10.08
N ARG A 278 16.72 15.52 10.99
CA ARG A 278 17.07 14.11 11.22
C ARG A 278 16.39 13.21 10.20
N HIS A 279 16.81 13.34 8.95
CA HIS A 279 16.27 12.55 7.86
C HIS A 279 16.49 11.05 8.06
N GLY A 280 17.60 10.63 8.70
CA GLY A 280 17.82 9.24 9.11
C GLY A 280 16.83 8.67 10.12
N VAL A 281 15.95 9.50 10.71
CA VAL A 281 14.83 9.06 11.56
C VAL A 281 13.52 9.19 10.80
N LEU A 282 13.27 10.39 10.27
CA LEU A 282 11.95 10.74 9.74
C LEU A 282 11.67 10.14 8.35
N PHE A 283 12.70 9.87 7.56
CA PHE A 283 12.54 9.28 6.22
C PHE A 283 12.23 7.79 6.28
N PRO A 284 12.94 6.95 7.08
CA PRO A 284 12.50 5.58 7.29
C PRO A 284 11.07 5.50 7.82
N MET A 285 10.66 6.41 8.69
CA MET A 285 9.28 6.45 9.19
C MET A 285 8.24 6.71 8.10
N ALA A 286 8.61 7.52 7.10
CA ALA A 286 7.80 7.74 5.89
C ALA A 286 7.76 6.50 4.97
N ASP A 287 8.86 5.74 4.87
CA ASP A 287 8.88 4.47 4.14
C ASP A 287 7.96 3.44 4.81
N ALA A 288 8.03 3.32 6.14
CA ALA A 288 7.22 2.38 6.92
C ALA A 288 5.70 2.61 6.75
N ILE A 289 5.23 3.86 6.79
CA ILE A 289 3.80 4.14 6.56
C ILE A 289 3.39 3.83 5.11
N SER A 290 4.27 4.08 4.14
CA SER A 290 3.95 3.86 2.73
C SER A 290 3.72 2.39 2.41
N TRP A 291 4.50 1.49 3.03
CA TRP A 291 4.26 0.04 2.99
C TRP A 291 2.88 -0.35 3.52
N LEU A 292 2.51 0.15 4.69
CA LEU A 292 1.24 -0.18 5.33
C LEU A 292 0.05 0.39 4.56
N LEU A 293 0.20 1.58 3.98
CA LEU A 293 -0.83 2.21 3.14
C LEU A 293 -1.09 1.37 1.89
N ALA A 294 -0.05 0.91 1.18
CA ALA A 294 -0.23 0.06 0.00
C ALA A 294 -1.02 -1.22 0.31
N ALA A 295 -0.66 -1.92 1.39
CA ALA A 295 -1.37 -3.12 1.82
C ALA A 295 -2.83 -2.82 2.23
N ARG A 296 -3.08 -1.69 2.90
CA ARG A 296 -4.43 -1.27 3.32
C ARG A 296 -5.31 -0.92 2.14
N SER A 297 -4.78 -0.21 1.15
CA SER A 297 -5.50 0.11 -0.08
C SER A 297 -5.91 -1.16 -0.81
N PHE A 298 -5.03 -2.16 -0.89
CA PHE A 298 -5.36 -3.45 -1.52
C PHE A 298 -6.51 -4.18 -0.80
N VAL A 299 -6.46 -4.24 0.53
CA VAL A 299 -7.56 -4.78 1.34
C VAL A 299 -8.87 -4.04 1.08
N ALA A 300 -8.83 -2.71 0.95
CA ALA A 300 -10.03 -1.92 0.69
C ALA A 300 -10.65 -2.25 -0.68
N ASP A 301 -9.83 -2.40 -1.72
CA ASP A 301 -10.32 -2.76 -3.07
C ASP A 301 -10.89 -4.19 -3.12
N ILE A 302 -10.31 -5.15 -2.38
CA ILE A 302 -10.88 -6.51 -2.27
C ILE A 302 -12.26 -6.49 -1.63
N ARG A 303 -12.47 -5.64 -0.63
CA ARG A 303 -13.79 -5.49 0.03
C ARG A 303 -14.81 -4.88 -0.91
N GLU A 304 -14.41 -3.86 -1.65
CA GLU A 304 -15.25 -3.25 -2.68
C GLU A 304 -15.64 -4.30 -3.74
N LEU A 305 -14.67 -5.11 -4.18
CA LEU A 305 -14.89 -6.22 -5.10
C LEU A 305 -15.86 -7.25 -4.51
N ALA A 306 -15.68 -7.68 -3.27
CA ALA A 306 -16.59 -8.63 -2.63
C ALA A 306 -18.01 -8.08 -2.45
N ALA A 307 -18.15 -6.77 -2.17
CA ALA A 307 -19.45 -6.14 -1.95
C ALA A 307 -20.22 -5.87 -3.26
N LYS A 308 -19.53 -5.44 -4.32
CA LYS A 308 -20.16 -4.99 -5.57
C LYS A 308 -19.99 -5.96 -6.74
N GLY A 309 -19.00 -6.85 -6.67
CA GLY A 309 -18.68 -7.82 -7.70
C GLY A 309 -19.80 -8.83 -8.02
N PRO A 310 -20.60 -9.33 -7.06
CA PRO A 310 -21.67 -10.29 -7.36
C PRO A 310 -22.70 -9.78 -8.38
N GLU A 311 -22.95 -8.48 -8.41
CA GLU A 311 -23.90 -7.85 -9.35
C GLU A 311 -23.23 -7.43 -10.67
N HIS A 312 -21.90 -7.55 -10.79
CA HIS A 312 -21.17 -7.10 -11.96
C HIS A 312 -21.18 -8.16 -13.08
N PRO A 313 -21.55 -7.81 -14.34
CA PRO A 313 -21.78 -8.79 -15.40
C PRO A 313 -20.52 -9.57 -15.83
N VAL A 314 -19.32 -9.01 -15.60
CA VAL A 314 -18.04 -9.63 -16.01
C VAL A 314 -17.45 -10.52 -14.91
N VAL A 315 -17.49 -10.09 -13.64
CA VAL A 315 -16.79 -10.78 -12.54
C VAL A 315 -17.74 -11.55 -11.63
N GLY A 316 -19.04 -11.22 -11.63
CA GLY A 316 -20.06 -11.85 -10.80
C GLY A 316 -20.11 -13.37 -10.90
N PRO A 317 -20.06 -13.98 -12.11
CA PRO A 317 -20.09 -15.43 -12.25
C PRO A 317 -18.95 -16.18 -11.55
N GLU A 318 -17.80 -15.53 -11.34
CA GLU A 318 -16.59 -16.14 -10.76
C GLU A 318 -16.10 -15.38 -9.50
N ILE A 319 -16.98 -14.59 -8.87
CA ILE A 319 -16.59 -13.62 -7.83
C ILE A 319 -15.86 -14.26 -6.65
N ASP A 320 -16.29 -15.46 -6.22
CA ASP A 320 -15.64 -16.20 -5.14
C ASP A 320 -14.18 -16.52 -5.48
N GLY A 321 -13.91 -16.89 -6.74
CA GLY A 321 -12.55 -17.17 -7.22
C GLY A 321 -11.66 -15.94 -7.19
N TYR A 322 -12.18 -14.79 -7.64
CA TYR A 322 -11.47 -13.52 -7.58
C TYR A 322 -11.18 -13.08 -6.14
N VAL A 323 -12.21 -13.04 -5.28
CA VAL A 323 -12.05 -12.62 -3.89
C VAL A 323 -11.07 -13.53 -3.15
N ASN A 324 -11.14 -14.84 -3.35
CA ASN A 324 -10.20 -15.78 -2.73
C ASN A 324 -8.75 -15.54 -3.19
N THR A 325 -8.53 -15.39 -4.49
CA THR A 325 -7.18 -15.19 -5.06
C THR A 325 -6.57 -13.87 -4.59
N PHE A 326 -7.34 -12.77 -4.66
CA PHE A 326 -6.85 -11.48 -4.19
C PHE A 326 -6.67 -11.43 -2.68
N THR A 327 -7.48 -12.15 -1.91
CA THR A 327 -7.27 -12.28 -0.45
C THR A 327 -5.94 -12.97 -0.15
N ASP A 328 -5.58 -14.02 -0.90
CA ASP A 328 -4.28 -14.68 -0.73
C ASP A 328 -3.11 -13.75 -1.11
N LEU A 329 -3.21 -13.03 -2.23
CA LEU A 329 -2.22 -12.03 -2.63
C LEU A 329 -2.10 -10.89 -1.59
N ALA A 330 -3.22 -10.42 -1.05
CA ALA A 330 -3.23 -9.39 -0.03
C ALA A 330 -2.61 -9.88 1.27
N HIS A 331 -2.89 -11.12 1.69
CA HIS A 331 -2.27 -11.68 2.90
C HIS A 331 -0.74 -11.76 2.75
N MET A 332 -0.24 -12.15 1.58
CA MET A 332 1.21 -12.08 1.28
C MET A 332 1.75 -10.66 1.40
N GLN A 333 1.04 -9.69 0.79
CA GLN A 333 1.47 -8.31 0.76
C GLN A 333 1.42 -7.65 2.15
N ILE A 334 0.40 -7.94 2.95
CA ILE A 334 0.30 -7.51 4.35
C ILE A 334 1.49 -8.03 5.13
N ALA A 335 1.80 -9.32 5.00
CA ALA A 335 2.90 -9.92 5.74
C ALA A 335 4.24 -9.24 5.41
N ARG A 336 4.47 -8.92 4.13
CA ARG A 336 5.66 -8.19 3.69
C ARG A 336 5.68 -6.75 4.22
N ALA A 337 4.57 -6.02 4.09
CA ALA A 337 4.46 -4.64 4.55
C ALA A 337 4.69 -4.51 6.05
N VAL A 338 4.08 -5.38 6.85
CA VAL A 338 4.24 -5.41 8.31
C VAL A 338 5.67 -5.81 8.70
N GLY A 339 6.27 -6.77 7.99
CA GLY A 339 7.66 -7.16 8.21
C GLY A 339 8.65 -6.02 7.96
N GLU A 340 8.50 -5.29 6.85
CA GLU A 340 9.34 -4.12 6.52
C GLU A 340 9.12 -2.95 7.48
N ALA A 341 7.85 -2.61 7.77
CA ALA A 341 7.52 -1.58 8.75
C ALA A 341 8.09 -1.94 10.13
N GLY A 342 7.97 -3.20 10.55
CA GLY A 342 8.51 -3.69 11.80
C GLY A 342 10.04 -3.58 11.85
N ARG A 343 10.75 -3.99 10.79
CA ARG A 343 12.22 -3.85 10.70
C ARG A 343 12.63 -2.39 10.87
N ILE A 344 12.01 -1.48 10.13
CA ILE A 344 12.26 -0.04 10.22
C ILE A 344 11.98 0.48 11.63
N CYS A 345 10.82 0.16 12.20
CA CYS A 345 10.46 0.61 13.54
C CYS A 345 11.46 0.11 14.61
N ALA A 346 11.97 -1.12 14.49
CA ALA A 346 12.97 -1.66 15.40
C ALA A 346 14.31 -0.91 15.29
N GLU A 347 14.76 -0.62 14.08
CA GLU A 347 15.97 0.20 13.85
C GLU A 347 15.83 1.60 14.48
N LEU A 348 14.66 2.23 14.36
CA LEU A 348 14.41 3.57 14.92
C LEU A 348 14.32 3.57 16.45
N VAL A 349 13.76 2.53 17.05
CA VAL A 349 13.57 2.43 18.51
C VAL A 349 14.88 2.09 19.21
N TYR A 350 15.61 1.11 18.69
CA TYR A 350 16.83 0.61 19.34
C TYR A 350 18.11 1.27 18.83
N GLY A 351 18.16 1.68 17.56
CA GLY A 351 19.40 2.13 16.91
C GLY A 351 20.01 3.41 17.47
N TYR A 352 19.22 4.22 18.19
CA TYR A 352 19.69 5.47 18.80
C TYR A 352 19.92 5.38 20.32
N GLY A 353 19.75 4.19 20.92
CA GLY A 353 19.90 3.99 22.38
C GLY A 353 18.93 4.83 23.21
N ALA A 354 17.80 5.24 22.63
CA ALA A 354 16.88 6.22 23.19
C ALA A 354 15.73 5.61 24.00
N ALA A 355 15.43 4.32 23.81
CA ALA A 355 14.32 3.65 24.47
C ALA A 355 14.65 3.31 25.93
N SER A 356 13.73 3.63 26.84
CA SER A 356 13.77 3.11 28.22
C SER A 356 13.48 1.60 28.24
N ALA A 357 13.75 0.94 29.37
CA ALA A 357 13.42 -0.47 29.55
C ALA A 357 11.91 -0.72 29.38
N GLU A 358 11.06 0.16 29.91
CA GLU A 358 9.61 0.08 29.80
C GLU A 358 9.14 0.25 28.36
N GLN A 359 9.68 1.25 27.65
CA GLN A 359 9.38 1.47 26.24
C GLN A 359 9.83 0.30 25.36
N ALA A 360 10.99 -0.30 25.69
CA ALA A 360 11.48 -1.47 25.00
C ALA A 360 10.54 -2.69 25.19
N VAL A 361 10.01 -2.89 26.39
CA VAL A 361 9.02 -3.96 26.67
C VAL A 361 7.72 -3.72 25.92
N GLU A 362 7.21 -2.48 25.91
CA GLU A 362 5.99 -2.14 25.18
C GLU A 362 6.16 -2.36 23.67
N PHE A 363 7.28 -1.91 23.11
CA PHE A 363 7.62 -2.15 21.71
C PHE A 363 7.72 -3.63 21.37
N GLN A 364 8.39 -4.42 22.23
CA GLN A 364 8.52 -5.86 22.05
C GLN A 364 7.16 -6.56 22.04
N ALA A 365 6.24 -6.17 22.91
CA ALA A 365 4.90 -6.73 22.93
C ALA A 365 4.13 -6.43 21.62
N LEU A 366 4.18 -5.19 21.14
CA LEU A 366 3.58 -4.81 19.86
C LEU A 366 4.22 -5.57 18.69
N ARG A 367 5.56 -5.69 18.70
CA ARG A 367 6.31 -6.37 17.64
C ARG A 367 6.01 -7.87 17.60
N ALA A 368 6.01 -8.52 18.76
CA ALA A 368 5.68 -9.94 18.88
C ALA A 368 4.26 -10.22 18.37
N LYS A 369 3.31 -9.32 18.65
CA LYS A 369 1.94 -9.43 18.15
C LYS A 369 1.89 -9.32 16.62
N ALA A 370 2.57 -8.32 16.05
CA ALA A 370 2.64 -8.13 14.61
C ALA A 370 3.32 -9.32 13.88
N ASP A 371 4.41 -9.86 14.45
CA ASP A 371 5.12 -11.01 13.86
C ASP A 371 4.30 -12.31 13.97
N ALA A 372 3.66 -12.58 15.12
CA ALA A 372 2.82 -13.76 15.31
C ALA A 372 1.59 -13.74 14.38
N ALA A 373 1.07 -12.56 14.08
CA ALA A 373 -0.05 -12.39 13.16
C ALA A 373 0.31 -12.71 11.70
N LEU A 374 1.59 -12.91 11.34
CA LEU A 374 2.00 -13.38 10.00
C LEU A 374 1.62 -14.85 9.73
N ALA A 375 1.07 -15.55 10.73
CA ALA A 375 0.62 -16.92 10.62
C ALA A 375 -0.30 -17.13 9.40
N GLY A 376 0.05 -18.10 8.56
CA GLY A 376 -0.71 -18.44 7.35
C GLY A 376 -0.31 -17.67 6.09
N ALA A 377 0.49 -16.61 6.17
CA ALA A 377 0.91 -15.85 4.99
C ALA A 377 1.69 -16.69 3.96
N ARG A 378 2.50 -17.66 4.42
CA ARG A 378 3.19 -18.61 3.54
C ARG A 378 2.22 -19.59 2.87
N LEU A 379 1.19 -20.04 3.57
CA LEU A 379 0.15 -20.90 2.98
C LEU A 379 -0.70 -20.12 1.96
N ALA A 380 -0.94 -18.83 2.20
CA ALA A 380 -1.56 -17.94 1.21
C ALA A 380 -0.69 -17.84 -0.04
N LYS A 381 0.64 -17.71 0.13
CA LYS A 381 1.59 -17.75 -0.98
C LYS A 381 1.53 -19.05 -1.78
N ASP A 382 1.41 -20.20 -1.11
CA ASP A 382 1.27 -21.50 -1.78
C ASP A 382 -0.05 -21.65 -2.54
N ARG A 383 -1.12 -21.00 -2.08
CA ARG A 383 -2.40 -20.99 -2.80
C ARG A 383 -2.35 -20.05 -4.01
N ALA A 384 -1.86 -18.82 -3.83
CA ALA A 384 -1.69 -17.85 -4.89
C ALA A 384 -0.76 -18.37 -6.01
N SER A 385 0.36 -19.00 -5.65
CA SER A 385 1.30 -19.58 -6.61
C SER A 385 0.69 -20.73 -7.43
N ARG A 386 -0.13 -21.58 -6.78
CA ARG A 386 -0.88 -22.65 -7.47
C ARG A 386 -1.95 -22.09 -8.40
N ALA A 387 -2.69 -21.08 -7.98
CA ALA A 387 -3.68 -20.41 -8.83
C ALA A 387 -3.01 -19.80 -10.08
N LEU A 388 -1.86 -19.13 -9.90
CA LEU A 388 -1.02 -18.57 -10.97
C LEU A 388 -0.62 -19.59 -12.04
N ALA A 389 -0.28 -20.81 -11.63
CA ALA A 389 0.09 -21.88 -12.57
C ALA A 389 -1.09 -22.31 -13.47
N GLN A 390 -2.34 -22.06 -13.04
CA GLN A 390 -3.56 -22.44 -13.72
C GLN A 390 -4.20 -21.31 -14.54
N VAL A 391 -3.67 -20.08 -14.46
CA VAL A 391 -4.22 -18.93 -15.21
C VAL A 391 -4.20 -19.22 -16.70
N MET A 392 -5.36 -19.15 -17.35
CA MET A 392 -5.47 -19.28 -18.79
C MET A 392 -4.98 -17.99 -19.45
N ILE A 393 -4.08 -18.14 -20.41
CA ILE A 393 -3.56 -17.03 -21.21
C ILE A 393 -3.94 -17.30 -22.66
N PRO A 394 -4.73 -16.43 -23.30
CA PRO A 394 -5.12 -16.59 -24.71
C PRO A 394 -3.90 -16.77 -25.62
N GLU A 395 -3.94 -17.69 -26.59
CA GLU A 395 -2.81 -17.90 -27.50
C GLU A 395 -2.56 -16.70 -28.42
N ALA A 396 -3.62 -15.99 -28.82
CA ALA A 396 -3.53 -14.72 -29.52
C ALA A 396 -3.47 -13.56 -28.52
N LEU A 397 -2.53 -12.64 -28.72
CA LEU A 397 -2.55 -11.34 -28.05
C LEU A 397 -3.54 -10.46 -28.83
N ASP A 398 -4.52 -9.86 -28.16
CA ASP A 398 -5.40 -8.82 -28.75
C ASP A 398 -4.63 -7.49 -28.93
N TYR A 399 -3.46 -7.53 -29.57
CA TYR A 399 -2.87 -6.34 -30.15
C TYR A 399 -3.53 -6.13 -31.54
N PRO A 400 -3.99 -4.92 -31.87
CA PRO A 400 -4.31 -4.60 -33.27
C PRO A 400 -3.10 -4.98 -34.12
N GLN A 401 -3.31 -5.82 -35.13
CA GLN A 401 -2.27 -6.17 -36.12
C GLN A 401 -1.86 -4.96 -36.94
#